data_AF-A0A9E2IWE0-F1
#
_entry.id   AF-A0A9E2IWE0-F1
#
_cell.length_a   1.000
_cell.length_b   1.000
_cell.length_c   1.000
_cell.angle_alpha   90.00
_cell.angle_beta   90.00
_cell.angle_gamma   90.00
#
_symmetry.space_group_name_H-M   'P 1'
#
loop_
_entity.id
_entity.type
_entity.pdbx_description
1 polymer ?
#
loop_
_entity_poly.entity_id
_entity_poly.type
_entity_poly.pdbx_seq_one_letter_code
_entity_poly.pdbx_strand_id
1 'polypeptide(L)'
;MKKRTLPHPIPYQGSKRNLANEILRYFPSKFVTLYEPFAGSAAITIATAVNGIGNRYYINDLNKPLMDLWRAIIETPEQIASYYEALWRDQLDDPRSFYNNVRGEFNRTGRPDLFLYLLARCVKGSVRYNSQGEFNQSPDNRRKGMKPDTMRLQVLGASYFLKGKTSISSVNYRDVLNMVTPNDLVYMDPPYQGVCGNKDTRYLQSVQLCEFVEALDALNQRGIRYLVSYDGRTGDKTFGKSLPNELNLTLIELYAGRSSQATLLGRDEVTIESLYLSPSLADELARVPIVYRYTRGEQLCLMEGRNKWQKTTFPASS
;
A
#
# COMPACT_ATOMS: atom_id res chain seq x y z
N MET A 1 7.66 23.20 -6.41
CA MET A 1 7.35 22.10 -7.37
C MET A 1 6.03 21.47 -6.95
N LYS A 2 5.04 21.34 -7.86
CA LYS A 2 3.78 20.64 -7.53
C LYS A 2 4.10 19.20 -7.14
N LYS A 3 3.64 18.75 -5.96
CA LYS A 3 3.79 17.36 -5.50
C LYS A 3 3.19 16.47 -6.60
N ARG A 4 4.00 15.60 -7.21
CA ARG A 4 3.55 14.72 -8.31
C ARG A 4 2.54 13.74 -7.71
N THR A 5 1.26 13.88 -8.05
CA THR A 5 0.21 13.02 -7.50
C THR A 5 0.31 11.65 -8.16
N LEU A 6 0.62 10.62 -7.36
CA LEU A 6 0.63 9.24 -7.82
C LEU A 6 -0.77 8.80 -8.30
N PRO A 7 -0.89 8.06 -9.42
CA PRO A 7 -2.18 7.57 -9.90
C PRO A 7 -2.69 6.41 -9.04
N HIS A 8 -3.83 6.58 -8.37
CA HIS A 8 -4.49 5.55 -7.58
C HIS A 8 -5.96 5.42 -8.01
N PRO A 9 -6.24 4.62 -9.05
CA PRO A 9 -7.59 4.46 -9.58
C PRO A 9 -8.51 3.65 -8.65
N ILE A 10 -7.95 2.79 -7.79
CA ILE A 10 -8.71 1.92 -6.90
C ILE A 10 -8.67 2.45 -5.46
N PRO A 11 -9.79 2.97 -4.92
CA PRO A 11 -9.91 3.21 -3.48
C PRO A 11 -9.91 1.87 -2.74
N TYR A 12 -8.94 1.67 -1.85
CA TYR A 12 -8.74 0.39 -1.19
C TYR A 12 -8.38 0.58 0.27
N GLN A 13 -9.12 -0.09 1.15
CA GLN A 13 -8.79 -0.12 2.57
C GLN A 13 -7.45 -0.83 2.79
N GLY A 14 -6.58 -0.24 3.61
CA GLY A 14 -5.23 -0.77 3.87
C GLY A 14 -4.19 -0.37 2.82
N SER A 15 -4.56 0.47 1.84
CA SER A 15 -3.61 0.97 0.84
C SER A 15 -2.42 1.70 1.47
N LYS A 16 -1.22 1.27 1.11
CA LYS A 16 0.06 1.86 1.56
C LYS A 16 0.44 3.15 0.84
N ARG A 17 -0.51 3.79 0.13
CA ARG A 17 -0.29 5.04 -0.64
C ARG A 17 0.45 6.12 0.16
N ASN A 18 0.10 6.31 1.43
CA ASN A 18 0.70 7.36 2.25
C ASN A 18 2.12 7.01 2.73
N LEU A 19 2.41 5.72 2.91
CA LEU A 19 3.70 5.21 3.36
C LEU A 19 4.64 4.82 2.22
N ALA A 20 4.14 4.73 0.99
CA ALA A 20 4.88 4.19 -0.14
C ALA A 20 6.24 4.88 -0.33
N ASN A 21 6.29 6.22 -0.27
CA ASN A 21 7.56 6.93 -0.43
C ASN A 21 8.56 6.64 0.70
N GLU A 22 8.10 6.43 1.94
CA GLU A 22 8.99 6.07 3.05
C GLU A 22 9.47 4.62 2.92
N ILE A 23 8.59 3.70 2.54
CA ILE A 23 8.95 2.29 2.27
C ILE A 23 10.01 2.20 1.16
N LEU A 24 9.84 2.97 0.09
CA LEU A 24 10.78 3.02 -1.04
C LEU A 24 12.21 3.44 -0.65
N ARG A 25 12.40 4.11 0.49
CA ARG A 25 13.75 4.48 0.98
C ARG A 25 14.58 3.27 1.41
N TYR A 26 13.92 2.14 1.66
CA TYR A 26 14.52 0.88 2.06
C TYR A 26 14.59 -0.12 0.89
N PHE A 27 14.34 0.34 -0.35
CA PHE A 27 14.57 -0.49 -1.53
C PHE A 27 16.07 -0.57 -1.83
N PRO A 28 16.56 -1.71 -2.34
CA PRO A 28 17.93 -1.82 -2.81
C PRO A 28 18.14 -0.91 -4.02
N SER A 29 19.39 -0.55 -4.29
CA SER A 29 19.74 0.38 -5.38
C SER A 29 19.34 -0.15 -6.77
N LYS A 30 19.30 -1.48 -6.93
CA LYS A 30 18.94 -2.18 -8.18
C LYS A 30 18.21 -3.49 -7.90
N PHE A 31 17.20 -3.76 -8.71
CA PHE A 31 16.52 -5.05 -8.82
C PHE A 31 15.91 -5.17 -10.22
N VAL A 32 15.63 -6.41 -10.65
CA VAL A 32 15.05 -6.70 -11.98
C VAL A 32 13.54 -6.52 -11.95
N THR A 33 12.86 -7.27 -11.08
CA THR A 33 11.39 -7.24 -10.94
C THR A 33 11.00 -6.96 -9.49
N LEU A 34 10.02 -6.08 -9.29
CA LEU A 34 9.32 -5.97 -8.01
C LEU A 34 8.12 -6.93 -8.01
N TYR A 35 8.10 -7.84 -7.05
CA TYR A 35 6.96 -8.73 -6.79
C TYR A 35 6.12 -8.20 -5.63
N GLU A 36 4.82 -8.02 -5.84
CA GLU A 36 3.83 -7.78 -4.78
C GLU A 36 2.85 -8.97 -4.73
N PRO A 37 3.10 -10.00 -3.89
CA PRO A 37 2.20 -11.16 -3.77
C PRO A 37 0.82 -10.82 -3.18
N PHE A 38 0.71 -9.68 -2.49
CA PHE A 38 -0.49 -9.14 -1.85
C PHE A 38 -0.74 -7.70 -2.30
N ALA A 39 -0.85 -7.50 -3.62
CA ALA A 39 -0.79 -6.17 -4.23
C ALA A 39 -1.94 -5.26 -3.78
N GLY A 40 -3.16 -5.78 -3.60
CA GLY A 40 -4.34 -4.95 -3.32
C GLY A 40 -4.48 -3.80 -4.33
N SER A 41 -4.28 -2.55 -3.85
CA SER A 41 -4.25 -1.34 -4.69
C SER A 41 -2.93 -1.06 -5.44
N ALA A 42 -1.98 -1.99 -5.41
CA ALA A 42 -0.65 -1.90 -6.04
C ALA A 42 0.07 -0.57 -5.74
N ALA A 43 -0.11 -0.03 -4.53
CA ALA A 43 0.34 1.31 -4.18
C ALA A 43 1.88 1.41 -4.21
N ILE A 44 2.58 0.34 -3.81
CA ILE A 44 4.04 0.28 -3.87
C ILE A 44 4.51 0.14 -5.30
N THR A 45 3.91 -0.75 -6.11
CA THR A 45 4.23 -0.86 -7.55
C THR A 45 4.05 0.47 -8.28
N ILE A 46 2.94 1.18 -8.05
CA ILE A 46 2.72 2.52 -8.64
C ILE A 46 3.80 3.50 -8.20
N ALA A 47 4.08 3.60 -6.90
CA ALA A 47 5.10 4.53 -6.40
C ALA A 47 6.48 4.21 -7.00
N THR A 48 6.81 2.93 -7.07
CA THR A 48 8.04 2.39 -7.63
C THR A 48 8.18 2.77 -9.10
N ALA A 49 7.13 2.56 -9.90
CA ALA A 49 7.10 2.89 -11.32
C ALA A 49 7.18 4.39 -11.61
N VAL A 50 6.47 5.22 -10.84
CA VAL A 50 6.48 6.69 -11.01
C VAL A 50 7.85 7.29 -10.66
N ASN A 51 8.53 6.73 -9.66
CA ASN A 51 9.89 7.14 -9.29
C ASN A 51 10.97 6.55 -10.22
N GLY A 52 10.61 5.69 -11.18
CA GLY A 52 11.57 5.05 -12.08
C GLY A 52 12.51 4.08 -11.38
N ILE A 53 12.08 3.52 -10.25
CA ILE A 53 12.86 2.57 -9.45
C ILE A 53 12.49 1.18 -9.96
N GLY A 54 13.32 0.56 -10.80
CA GLY A 54 13.02 -0.77 -11.36
C GLY A 54 12.33 -0.75 -12.73
N ASN A 55 12.34 -1.91 -13.38
CA ASN A 55 12.00 -2.03 -14.80
C ASN A 55 10.78 -2.91 -15.09
N ARG A 56 10.51 -3.88 -14.21
CA ARG A 56 9.41 -4.85 -14.33
C ARG A 56 8.67 -4.99 -13.01
N TYR A 57 7.39 -5.31 -13.10
CA TYR A 57 6.52 -5.48 -11.95
C TYR A 57 5.74 -6.78 -12.08
N TYR A 58 5.46 -7.42 -10.95
CA TYR A 58 4.59 -8.57 -10.87
C TYR A 58 3.61 -8.35 -9.72
N ILE A 59 2.34 -8.11 -10.06
CA ILE A 59 1.29 -7.91 -9.06
C ILE A 59 0.41 -9.16 -8.98
N ASN A 60 0.13 -9.60 -7.75
CA ASN A 60 -0.74 -10.71 -7.46
C ASN A 60 -1.64 -10.38 -6.26
N ASP A 61 -2.83 -10.94 -6.26
CA ASP A 61 -3.71 -11.01 -5.10
C ASP A 61 -4.62 -12.23 -5.27
N LEU A 62 -5.03 -12.86 -4.17
CA LEU A 62 -5.97 -13.96 -4.24
C LEU A 62 -7.35 -13.51 -4.75
N ASN A 63 -7.64 -12.21 -4.64
CA ASN A 63 -8.87 -11.59 -5.11
C ASN A 63 -8.87 -11.44 -6.65
N LYS A 64 -9.34 -12.49 -7.34
CA LYS A 64 -9.41 -12.52 -8.81
C LYS A 64 -10.13 -11.31 -9.43
N PRO A 65 -11.32 -10.87 -8.96
CA PRO A 65 -11.95 -9.65 -9.49
C PRO A 65 -11.06 -8.40 -9.42
N LEU A 66 -10.23 -8.27 -8.39
CA LEU A 66 -9.30 -7.15 -8.24
C LEU A 66 -8.16 -7.24 -9.28
N MET A 67 -7.65 -8.44 -9.53
CA MET A 67 -6.60 -8.67 -10.52
C MET A 67 -7.12 -8.52 -11.96
N ASP A 68 -8.35 -8.94 -12.22
CA ASP A 68 -9.04 -8.68 -13.50
C ASP A 68 -9.25 -7.17 -13.71
N LEU A 69 -9.58 -6.43 -12.66
CA LEU A 69 -9.67 -4.96 -12.70
C LEU A 69 -8.32 -4.30 -12.99
N TRP A 70 -7.24 -4.73 -12.34
CA TRP A 70 -5.91 -4.23 -12.68
C TRP A 70 -5.53 -4.50 -14.13
N ARG A 71 -5.87 -5.68 -14.66
CA ARG A 71 -5.65 -6.01 -16.06
C ARG A 71 -6.40 -5.05 -16.99
N ALA A 72 -7.67 -4.76 -16.71
CA ALA A 72 -8.45 -3.80 -17.49
C ALA A 72 -7.89 -2.37 -17.39
N ILE A 73 -7.49 -1.93 -16.19
CA ILE A 73 -6.85 -0.62 -15.97
C ILE A 73 -5.56 -0.49 -16.77
N ILE A 74 -4.72 -1.53 -16.79
CA ILE A 74 -3.41 -1.47 -17.44
C ILE A 74 -3.57 -1.62 -18.96
N GLU A 75 -4.37 -2.57 -19.43
CA GLU A 75 -4.39 -2.95 -20.85
C GLU A 75 -5.44 -2.19 -21.67
N THR A 76 -6.63 -1.92 -21.11
CA THR A 76 -7.75 -1.25 -21.79
C THR A 76 -8.24 0.02 -21.05
N PRO A 77 -7.33 0.97 -20.71
CA PRO A 77 -7.63 2.09 -19.81
C PRO A 77 -8.73 3.04 -20.32
N GLU A 78 -8.81 3.27 -21.63
CA GLU A 78 -9.83 4.15 -22.20
C GLU A 78 -11.23 3.57 -22.06
N GLN A 79 -11.35 2.25 -22.25
CA GLN A 79 -12.61 1.54 -22.13
C GLN A 79 -13.09 1.51 -20.68
N ILE A 80 -12.22 1.13 -19.73
CA ILE A 80 -12.60 1.06 -18.31
C ILE A 80 -12.98 2.44 -17.76
N ALA A 81 -12.27 3.51 -18.17
CA ALA A 81 -12.60 4.88 -17.76
C ALA A 81 -13.95 5.35 -18.35
N SER A 82 -14.24 5.00 -19.60
CA SER A 82 -15.50 5.38 -20.26
C SER A 82 -16.71 4.63 -19.71
N TYR A 83 -16.57 3.33 -19.40
CA TYR A 83 -17.62 2.57 -18.73
C TYR A 83 -17.87 3.06 -17.30
N TYR A 84 -16.81 3.37 -16.55
CA TYR A 84 -16.96 3.99 -15.23
C TYR A 84 -17.73 5.31 -15.30
N GLU A 85 -17.41 6.15 -16.28
CA GLU A 85 -18.08 7.43 -16.51
C GLU A 85 -19.57 7.28 -16.81
N ALA A 86 -19.95 6.32 -17.66
CA ALA A 86 -21.34 6.01 -17.95
C ALA A 86 -22.08 5.58 -16.67
N LEU A 87 -21.55 4.59 -15.94
CA LEU A 87 -22.11 4.15 -14.64
C LEU A 87 -22.23 5.30 -13.64
N TRP A 88 -21.25 6.21 -13.62
CA TRP A 88 -21.25 7.36 -12.72
C TRP A 88 -22.34 8.37 -13.08
N ARG A 89 -22.69 8.53 -14.35
CA ARG A 89 -23.76 9.44 -14.81
C ARG A 89 -25.14 8.82 -14.61
N ASP A 90 -25.29 7.53 -14.91
CA ASP A 90 -26.58 6.83 -14.83
C ASP A 90 -27.08 6.67 -13.39
N GLN A 91 -26.19 6.65 -12.41
CA GLN A 91 -26.57 6.58 -11.00
C GLN A 91 -27.28 7.85 -10.48
N LEU A 92 -27.28 8.97 -11.22
CA LEU A 92 -27.58 10.29 -10.64
C LEU A 92 -29.03 10.45 -10.17
N ASP A 93 -29.97 9.76 -10.81
CA ASP A 93 -31.41 9.84 -10.54
C ASP A 93 -31.79 9.04 -9.28
N ASP A 94 -31.46 7.74 -9.23
CA ASP A 94 -31.63 6.89 -8.05
C ASP A 94 -30.32 6.17 -7.68
N PRO A 95 -29.40 6.84 -6.96
CA PRO A 95 -28.07 6.31 -6.69
C PRO A 95 -28.07 5.04 -5.84
N ARG A 96 -29.08 4.83 -4.99
CA ARG A 96 -29.14 3.66 -4.10
C ARG A 96 -29.63 2.44 -4.86
N SER A 97 -30.75 2.56 -5.56
CA SER A 97 -31.28 1.45 -6.37
C SER A 97 -30.28 1.08 -7.46
N PHE A 98 -29.71 2.08 -8.16
CA PHE A 98 -28.70 1.86 -9.19
C PHE A 98 -27.48 1.09 -8.65
N TYR A 99 -26.95 1.47 -7.48
CA TYR A 99 -25.85 0.72 -6.86
C TYR A 99 -26.20 -0.75 -6.58
N ASN A 100 -27.42 -1.02 -6.09
CA ASN A 100 -27.84 -2.40 -5.82
C ASN A 100 -27.94 -3.23 -7.12
N ASN A 101 -28.44 -2.63 -8.20
CA ASN A 101 -28.51 -3.26 -9.52
C ASN A 101 -27.10 -3.56 -10.06
N VAL A 102 -26.19 -2.58 -10.03
CA VAL A 102 -24.80 -2.77 -10.46
C VAL A 102 -24.10 -3.84 -9.61
N ARG A 103 -24.36 -3.91 -8.30
CA ARG A 103 -23.84 -4.97 -7.43
C ARG A 103 -24.35 -6.35 -7.84
N GLY A 104 -25.65 -6.47 -8.12
CA GLY A 104 -26.23 -7.72 -8.61
C GLY A 104 -25.63 -8.15 -9.94
N GLU A 105 -25.46 -7.22 -10.88
CA GLU A 105 -24.83 -7.50 -12.17
C GLU A 105 -23.34 -7.89 -12.01
N PHE A 106 -22.59 -7.22 -11.13
CA PHE A 106 -21.22 -7.59 -10.83
C PHE A 106 -21.14 -9.01 -10.27
N ASN A 107 -21.98 -9.36 -9.30
CA ASN A 107 -21.99 -10.72 -8.73
C ASN A 107 -22.31 -11.80 -9.79
N ARG A 108 -23.09 -11.45 -10.82
CA ARG A 108 -23.40 -12.35 -11.93
C ARG A 108 -22.31 -12.43 -13.01
N THR A 109 -21.60 -11.33 -13.26
CA THR A 109 -20.75 -11.18 -14.47
C THR A 109 -19.25 -11.06 -14.18
N GLY A 110 -18.86 -10.65 -12.97
CA GLY A 110 -17.46 -10.36 -12.63
C GLY A 110 -16.85 -9.18 -13.39
N ARG A 111 -17.67 -8.35 -14.07
CA ARG A 111 -17.19 -7.26 -14.93
C ARG A 111 -16.32 -6.24 -14.17
N PRO A 112 -15.09 -5.95 -14.65
CA PRO A 112 -14.18 -4.99 -14.03
C PRO A 112 -14.74 -3.57 -13.85
N ASP A 113 -15.47 -3.04 -14.84
CA ASP A 113 -16.03 -1.68 -14.80
C ASP A 113 -17.06 -1.52 -13.68
N LEU A 114 -17.91 -2.54 -13.50
CA LEU A 114 -18.85 -2.59 -12.38
C LEU A 114 -18.09 -2.66 -11.06
N PHE A 115 -17.01 -3.44 -10.99
CA PHE A 115 -16.22 -3.53 -9.77
C PHE A 115 -15.55 -2.20 -9.41
N LEU A 116 -14.98 -1.49 -10.39
CA LEU A 116 -14.40 -0.15 -10.18
C LEU A 116 -15.44 0.84 -9.66
N TYR A 117 -16.63 0.84 -10.25
CA TYR A 117 -17.77 1.64 -9.77
C TYR A 117 -18.12 1.31 -8.31
N LEU A 118 -18.25 0.02 -7.99
CA LEU A 118 -18.57 -0.44 -6.63
C LEU A 118 -17.50 -0.04 -5.61
N LEU A 119 -16.22 -0.22 -5.92
CA LEU A 119 -15.11 0.18 -5.04
C LEU A 119 -15.04 1.70 -4.83
N ALA A 120 -15.35 2.48 -5.86
CA ALA A 120 -15.41 3.93 -5.74
C ALA A 120 -16.56 4.40 -4.84
N ARG A 121 -17.66 3.64 -4.78
CA ARG A 121 -18.91 3.98 -4.08
C ARG A 121 -19.06 3.31 -2.72
N CYS A 122 -18.40 2.18 -2.44
CA CYS A 122 -18.67 1.42 -1.23
C CYS A 122 -18.12 2.12 0.03
N VAL A 123 -18.68 1.76 1.18
CA VAL A 123 -18.22 2.25 2.47
C VAL A 123 -16.74 1.91 2.66
N LYS A 124 -15.94 2.94 2.98
CA LYS A 124 -14.50 2.85 3.27
C LYS A 124 -13.61 2.27 2.15
N GLY A 125 -14.13 2.04 0.94
CA GLY A 125 -13.37 1.38 -0.13
C GLY A 125 -12.92 -0.04 0.28
N SER A 126 -13.69 -0.71 1.15
CA SER A 126 -13.36 -2.06 1.61
C SER A 126 -13.99 -3.10 0.70
N VAL A 127 -13.27 -4.18 0.43
CA VAL A 127 -13.81 -5.35 -0.28
C VAL A 127 -14.32 -6.34 0.75
N ARG A 128 -15.53 -6.87 0.56
CA ARG A 128 -16.07 -7.98 1.36
C ARG A 128 -16.94 -8.87 0.49
N TYR A 129 -16.82 -10.16 0.73
CA TYR A 129 -17.60 -11.19 0.07
C TYR A 129 -18.41 -11.98 1.10
N ASN A 130 -19.60 -12.43 0.72
CA ASN A 130 -20.39 -13.35 1.54
C ASN A 130 -19.86 -14.80 1.39
N SER A 131 -20.49 -15.76 2.08
CA SER A 131 -20.11 -17.17 2.00
C SER A 131 -20.29 -17.79 0.62
N GLN A 132 -21.06 -17.16 -0.27
CA GLN A 132 -21.26 -17.57 -1.67
C GLN A 132 -20.24 -16.93 -2.62
N GLY A 133 -19.28 -16.15 -2.10
CA GLY A 133 -18.28 -15.45 -2.91
C GLY A 133 -18.80 -14.17 -3.58
N GLU A 134 -19.99 -13.70 -3.22
CA GLU A 134 -20.61 -12.51 -3.81
C GLU A 134 -20.22 -11.25 -3.04
N PHE A 135 -19.95 -10.16 -3.77
CA PHE A 135 -19.64 -8.88 -3.15
C PHE A 135 -20.86 -8.33 -2.41
N ASN A 136 -20.68 -7.98 -1.13
CA ASN A 136 -21.80 -7.68 -0.23
C ASN A 136 -21.69 -6.31 0.46
N GLN A 137 -20.82 -5.41 0.00
CA GLN A 137 -20.71 -4.09 0.61
C GLN A 137 -21.86 -3.15 0.24
N SER A 138 -22.21 -2.30 1.21
CA SER A 138 -23.21 -1.24 1.05
C SER A 138 -22.59 0.03 0.43
N PRO A 139 -23.39 0.84 -0.28
CA PRO A 139 -22.92 2.13 -0.78
C PRO A 139 -22.65 3.11 0.37
N ASP A 140 -21.66 3.97 0.18
CA ASP A 140 -21.45 5.16 1.02
C ASP A 140 -22.40 6.27 0.54
N ASN A 141 -23.51 6.45 1.25
CA ASN A 141 -24.55 7.41 0.87
C ASN A 141 -24.08 8.89 0.93
N ARG A 142 -22.90 9.16 1.49
CA ARG A 142 -22.35 10.52 1.62
C ARG A 142 -21.61 10.98 0.35
N ARG A 143 -21.27 10.08 -0.56
CA ARG A 143 -20.44 10.38 -1.73
C ARG A 143 -20.89 9.61 -2.97
N LYS A 144 -20.72 10.23 -4.14
CA LYS A 144 -21.06 9.61 -5.43
C LYS A 144 -19.90 8.87 -6.11
N GLY A 145 -18.82 8.59 -5.37
CA GLY A 145 -17.58 8.06 -5.93
C GLY A 145 -16.68 9.15 -6.50
N MET A 146 -15.57 8.75 -7.13
CA MET A 146 -14.63 9.67 -7.76
C MET A 146 -15.28 10.31 -8.99
N LYS A 147 -15.05 11.61 -9.23
CA LYS A 147 -15.57 12.26 -10.44
C LYS A 147 -14.96 11.62 -11.70
N PRO A 148 -15.72 11.47 -12.81
CA PRO A 148 -15.25 10.81 -14.03
C PRO A 148 -13.91 11.33 -14.56
N ASP A 149 -13.73 12.65 -14.65
CA ASP A 149 -12.47 13.25 -15.13
C ASP A 149 -11.28 12.86 -14.26
N THR A 150 -11.45 12.87 -12.94
CA THR A 150 -10.40 12.45 -12.01
C THR A 150 -10.12 10.96 -12.15
N MET A 151 -11.15 10.11 -12.22
CA MET A 151 -10.99 8.67 -12.40
C MET A 151 -10.25 8.35 -13.70
N ARG A 152 -10.65 8.98 -14.81
CA ARG A 152 -9.97 8.86 -16.10
C ARG A 152 -8.49 9.19 -15.99
N LEU A 153 -8.13 10.30 -15.35
CA LEU A 153 -6.73 10.65 -15.11
C LEU A 153 -5.99 9.61 -14.26
N GLN A 154 -6.62 9.05 -13.22
CA GLN A 154 -5.99 8.01 -12.39
C GLN A 154 -5.77 6.70 -13.18
N VAL A 155 -6.76 6.27 -13.97
CA VAL A 155 -6.70 5.05 -14.78
C VAL A 155 -5.64 5.19 -15.87
N LEU A 156 -5.71 6.25 -16.67
CA LEU A 156 -4.75 6.49 -17.75
C LEU A 156 -3.33 6.67 -17.20
N GLY A 157 -3.18 7.37 -16.07
CA GLY A 157 -1.91 7.50 -15.38
C GLY A 157 -1.34 6.15 -14.93
N ALA A 158 -2.14 5.29 -14.32
CA ALA A 158 -1.69 3.97 -13.91
C ALA A 158 -1.27 3.11 -15.12
N SER A 159 -2.05 3.09 -16.19
CA SER A 159 -1.69 2.40 -17.44
C SER A 159 -0.38 2.93 -18.02
N TYR A 160 -0.20 4.25 -18.10
CA TYR A 160 1.02 4.87 -18.63
C TYR A 160 2.29 4.37 -17.94
N PHE A 161 2.27 4.21 -16.61
CA PHE A 161 3.46 3.76 -15.87
C PHE A 161 3.66 2.24 -15.88
N LEU A 162 2.60 1.44 -16.02
CA LEU A 162 2.62 -0.01 -15.81
C LEU A 162 2.50 -0.84 -17.09
N LYS A 163 1.90 -0.30 -18.15
CA LYS A 163 1.65 -1.04 -19.39
C LYS A 163 2.96 -1.48 -20.05
N GLY A 164 3.01 -2.74 -20.48
CA GLY A 164 4.20 -3.36 -21.05
C GLY A 164 5.32 -3.70 -20.06
N LYS A 165 5.14 -3.40 -18.76
CA LYS A 165 6.13 -3.66 -17.70
C LYS A 165 5.59 -4.56 -16.58
N THR A 166 4.27 -4.72 -16.49
CA THR A 166 3.61 -5.40 -15.39
C THR A 166 2.99 -6.74 -15.82
N SER A 167 3.34 -7.80 -15.09
CA SER A 167 2.65 -9.09 -15.13
C SER A 167 1.62 -9.17 -13.99
N ILE A 168 0.49 -9.84 -14.23
CA ILE A 168 -0.64 -9.90 -13.31
C ILE A 168 -1.11 -11.35 -13.17
N SER A 169 -1.25 -11.84 -11.93
CA SER A 169 -1.83 -13.14 -11.60
C SER A 169 -2.78 -13.07 -10.41
N SER A 170 -3.52 -14.16 -10.20
CA SER A 170 -4.42 -14.33 -9.06
C SER A 170 -4.27 -15.75 -8.52
N VAL A 171 -3.14 -16.01 -7.87
CA VAL A 171 -2.73 -17.32 -7.34
C VAL A 171 -2.31 -17.20 -5.88
N ASN A 172 -2.00 -18.35 -5.25
CA ASN A 172 -1.48 -18.34 -3.89
C ASN A 172 -0.15 -17.59 -3.85
N TYR A 173 0.06 -16.77 -2.82
CA TYR A 173 1.28 -15.99 -2.68
C TYR A 173 2.56 -16.85 -2.70
N ARG A 174 2.48 -18.10 -2.21
CA ARG A 174 3.62 -19.05 -2.23
C ARG A 174 4.06 -19.38 -3.64
N ASP A 175 3.12 -19.54 -4.57
CA ASP A 175 3.44 -19.79 -5.97
C ASP A 175 4.20 -18.60 -6.57
N VAL A 176 3.83 -17.39 -6.17
CA VAL A 176 4.55 -16.17 -6.55
C VAL A 176 5.97 -16.15 -5.97
N LEU A 177 6.11 -16.42 -4.66
CA LEU A 177 7.40 -16.45 -3.96
C LEU A 177 8.36 -17.52 -4.50
N ASN A 178 7.84 -18.62 -5.03
CA ASN A 178 8.63 -19.68 -5.65
C ASN A 178 9.31 -19.23 -6.95
N MET A 179 8.76 -18.25 -7.66
CA MET A 179 9.35 -17.73 -8.90
C MET A 179 10.46 -16.69 -8.68
N VAL A 180 10.56 -16.12 -7.48
CA VAL A 180 11.45 -14.98 -7.20
C VAL A 180 12.93 -15.41 -7.21
N THR A 181 13.81 -14.58 -7.76
CA THR A 181 15.26 -14.81 -7.70
C THR A 181 15.98 -13.77 -6.83
N PRO A 182 17.24 -13.99 -6.41
CA PRO A 182 17.99 -12.99 -5.65
C PRO A 182 18.15 -11.63 -6.36
N ASN A 183 18.00 -11.60 -7.69
CA ASN A 183 18.05 -10.37 -8.49
C ASN A 183 16.77 -9.52 -8.40
N ASP A 184 15.71 -10.07 -7.82
CA ASP A 184 14.40 -9.42 -7.67
C ASP A 184 14.26 -8.79 -6.28
N LEU A 185 13.12 -8.11 -6.08
CA LEU A 185 12.69 -7.57 -4.80
C LEU A 185 11.24 -8.00 -4.54
N VAL A 186 10.93 -8.39 -3.30
CA VAL A 186 9.55 -8.69 -2.90
C VAL A 186 9.07 -7.66 -1.88
N TYR A 187 7.89 -7.10 -2.10
CA TYR A 187 7.18 -6.34 -1.09
C TYR A 187 5.90 -7.10 -0.69
N MET A 188 5.72 -7.32 0.60
CA MET A 188 4.59 -8.07 1.15
C MET A 188 3.81 -7.21 2.14
N ASP A 189 2.48 -7.18 1.95
CA ASP A 189 1.52 -6.56 2.85
C ASP A 189 0.32 -7.50 3.04
N PRO A 190 0.54 -8.69 3.64
CA PRO A 190 -0.49 -9.71 3.74
C PRO A 190 -1.59 -9.28 4.74
N PRO A 191 -2.76 -9.91 4.62
CA PRO A 191 -3.86 -9.65 5.53
C PRO A 191 -3.66 -10.33 6.89
N TYR A 192 -3.11 -9.61 7.86
CA TYR A 192 -2.95 -10.15 9.21
C TYR A 192 -4.29 -10.26 9.94
N GLN A 193 -4.48 -11.40 10.62
CA GLN A 193 -5.48 -11.50 11.68
C GLN A 193 -4.78 -11.31 13.02
N GLY A 194 -5.10 -10.20 13.68
CA GLY A 194 -4.95 -10.11 15.12
C GLY A 194 -5.73 -11.25 15.78
N VAL A 195 -5.07 -11.93 16.72
CA VAL A 195 -5.59 -12.99 17.58
C VAL A 195 -7.06 -12.73 17.98
N CYS A 196 -8.03 -13.42 17.34
CA CYS A 196 -9.37 -13.77 17.87
C CYS A 196 -10.28 -14.39 16.78
N GLY A 197 -10.23 -15.73 16.65
CA GLY A 197 -11.36 -16.65 16.44
C GLY A 197 -12.33 -16.56 15.25
N ASN A 198 -12.45 -15.43 14.54
CA ASN A 198 -13.47 -15.25 13.50
C ASN A 198 -12.86 -14.93 12.13
N LYS A 199 -13.30 -15.67 11.11
CA LYS A 199 -12.95 -15.47 9.70
C LYS A 199 -13.26 -14.02 9.28
N ASP A 200 -12.23 -13.23 9.02
CA ASP A 200 -12.39 -11.89 8.48
C ASP A 200 -12.91 -11.95 7.05
N THR A 201 -14.20 -11.65 6.87
CA THR A 201 -14.88 -11.62 5.56
C THR A 201 -14.29 -10.62 4.54
N ARG A 202 -13.33 -9.78 4.96
CA ARG A 202 -12.55 -8.91 4.06
C ARG A 202 -11.56 -9.67 3.20
N TYR A 203 -11.11 -10.84 3.64
CA TYR A 203 -10.09 -11.62 2.94
C TYR A 203 -10.64 -12.98 2.54
N LEU A 204 -10.37 -13.38 1.30
CA LEU A 204 -10.83 -14.67 0.77
C LEU A 204 -10.24 -15.85 1.55
N GLN A 205 -8.97 -15.70 1.99
CA GLN A 205 -8.29 -16.62 2.88
C GLN A 205 -7.41 -15.83 3.85
N SER A 206 -7.45 -16.20 5.13
CA SER A 206 -6.51 -15.67 6.13
C SER A 206 -5.13 -16.28 5.94
N VAL A 207 -4.08 -15.47 5.97
CA VAL A 207 -2.71 -15.98 6.00
C VAL A 207 -2.41 -16.50 7.40
N GLN A 208 -2.12 -17.80 7.52
CA GLN A 208 -1.73 -18.39 8.79
C GLN A 208 -0.29 -17.97 9.13
N LEU A 209 -0.06 -17.49 10.37
CA LEU A 209 1.23 -16.93 10.77
C LEU A 209 2.38 -17.94 10.64
N CYS A 210 2.23 -19.17 11.15
CA CYS A 210 3.28 -20.19 11.08
C CYS A 210 3.69 -20.47 9.63
N GLU A 211 2.67 -20.65 8.81
CA GLU A 211 2.74 -20.92 7.38
C GLU A 211 3.39 -19.77 6.59
N PHE A 212 3.25 -18.52 7.04
CA PHE A 212 3.91 -17.35 6.49
C PHE A 212 5.36 -17.23 6.97
N VAL A 213 5.62 -17.52 8.24
CA VAL A 213 6.97 -17.58 8.81
C VAL A 213 7.84 -18.60 8.08
N GLU A 214 7.30 -19.79 7.78
CA GLU A 214 8.00 -20.80 6.96
C GLU A 214 8.35 -20.28 5.56
N ALA A 215 7.44 -19.52 4.93
CA ALA A 215 7.72 -18.91 3.63
C ALA A 215 8.83 -17.85 3.72
N LEU A 216 8.85 -17.03 4.79
CA LEU A 216 9.91 -16.05 5.02
C LEU A 216 11.27 -16.72 5.27
N ASP A 217 11.29 -17.83 6.04
CA ASP A 217 12.50 -18.59 6.29
C ASP A 217 13.07 -19.19 4.98
N ALA A 218 12.21 -19.77 4.14
CA ALA A 218 12.61 -20.26 2.82
C ALA A 218 13.18 -19.15 1.92
N LEU A 219 12.63 -17.94 1.98
CA LEU A 219 13.17 -16.77 1.27
C LEU A 219 14.55 -16.36 1.83
N ASN A 220 14.73 -16.41 3.16
CA ASN A 220 16.01 -16.12 3.82
C ASN A 220 17.09 -17.11 3.39
N GLN A 221 16.79 -18.42 3.40
CA GLN A 221 17.70 -19.48 2.96
C GLN A 221 18.13 -19.32 1.50
N ARG A 222 17.26 -18.76 0.65
CA ARG A 222 17.54 -18.44 -0.77
C ARG A 222 18.23 -17.10 -0.99
N GLY A 223 18.48 -16.32 0.07
CA GLY A 223 19.09 -14.99 -0.03
C GLY A 223 18.20 -13.96 -0.74
N ILE A 224 16.88 -14.09 -0.64
CA ILE A 224 15.93 -13.19 -1.31
C ILE A 224 15.80 -11.88 -0.54
N ARG A 225 15.83 -10.77 -1.28
CA ARG A 225 15.58 -9.43 -0.75
C ARG A 225 14.08 -9.19 -0.67
N TYR A 226 13.59 -8.93 0.53
CA TYR A 226 12.18 -8.61 0.71
C TYR A 226 11.92 -7.62 1.84
N LEU A 227 10.75 -6.99 1.76
CA LEU A 227 10.17 -6.17 2.81
C LEU A 227 8.79 -6.70 3.17
N VAL A 228 8.46 -6.69 4.45
CA VAL A 228 7.14 -7.04 4.97
C VAL A 228 6.60 -5.86 5.77
N SER A 229 5.54 -5.23 5.30
CA SER A 229 4.74 -4.34 6.15
C SER A 229 3.86 -5.21 7.04
N TYR A 230 4.01 -5.07 8.35
CA TYR A 230 3.38 -5.89 9.37
C TYR A 230 2.58 -5.03 10.35
N ASP A 231 1.64 -5.65 11.10
CA ASP A 231 0.85 -4.98 12.12
C ASP A 231 1.72 -4.04 13.00
N GLY A 232 1.22 -2.82 13.11
CA GLY A 232 1.86 -1.72 13.80
C GLY A 232 1.41 -1.56 15.24
N ARG A 233 1.78 -0.43 15.84
CA ARG A 233 1.26 0.02 17.14
C ARG A 233 0.52 1.33 17.01
N THR A 234 -0.50 1.53 17.84
CA THR A 234 -1.17 2.84 18.01
C THR A 234 -1.11 3.20 19.49
N GLY A 235 -0.41 4.29 19.82
CA GLY A 235 -0.06 4.60 21.21
C GLY A 235 0.72 3.44 21.86
N ASP A 236 0.27 3.01 23.04
CA ASP A 236 0.86 1.87 23.77
C ASP A 236 0.30 0.51 23.31
N LYS A 237 -0.66 0.48 22.39
CA LYS A 237 -1.28 -0.76 21.91
C LYS A 237 -0.53 -1.30 20.71
N THR A 238 0.14 -2.43 20.87
CA THR A 238 0.62 -3.26 19.78
C THR A 238 -0.52 -4.09 19.21
N PHE A 239 -0.68 -4.11 17.89
CA PHE A 239 -1.60 -5.03 17.22
C PHE A 239 -0.80 -6.23 16.70
N GLY A 240 -1.33 -7.45 16.89
CA GLY A 240 -0.70 -8.68 16.38
C GLY A 240 0.48 -9.22 17.21
N LYS A 241 0.98 -10.40 16.81
CA LYS A 241 2.24 -10.98 17.31
C LYS A 241 3.38 -10.53 16.41
N SER A 242 4.48 -10.05 16.97
CA SER A 242 5.72 -9.77 16.23
C SER A 242 6.19 -11.00 15.44
N LEU A 243 6.87 -10.77 14.33
CA LEU A 243 7.51 -11.87 13.60
C LEU A 243 8.61 -12.52 14.47
N PRO A 244 8.82 -13.84 14.38
CA PRO A 244 9.77 -14.55 15.22
C PRO A 244 11.21 -14.06 15.04
N ASN A 245 11.95 -13.94 16.15
CA ASN A 245 13.34 -13.45 16.14
C ASN A 245 14.28 -14.37 15.36
N GLU A 246 13.93 -15.65 15.25
CA GLU A 246 14.67 -16.69 14.54
C GLU A 246 14.83 -16.39 13.04
N LEU A 247 13.94 -15.57 12.48
CA LEU A 247 14.04 -15.09 11.09
C LEU A 247 15.14 -14.03 10.88
N ASN A 248 15.74 -13.49 11.96
CA ASN A 248 16.78 -12.46 11.92
C ASN A 248 16.41 -11.22 11.09
N LEU A 249 15.13 -10.82 11.11
CA LEU A 249 14.65 -9.66 10.36
C LEU A 249 15.05 -8.36 11.04
N THR A 250 15.35 -7.34 10.24
CA THR A 250 15.55 -5.98 10.75
C THR A 250 14.22 -5.24 10.79
N LEU A 251 13.77 -4.83 11.97
CA LEU A 251 12.55 -4.05 12.16
C LEU A 251 12.83 -2.54 12.02
N ILE A 252 12.05 -1.87 11.19
CA ILE A 252 12.00 -0.42 11.04
C ILE A 252 10.59 0.07 11.43
N GLU A 253 10.53 1.05 12.33
CA GLU A 253 9.28 1.71 12.69
C GLU A 253 9.01 2.91 11.77
N LEU A 254 7.89 2.88 11.03
CA LEU A 254 7.47 3.96 10.15
C LEU A 254 6.32 4.76 10.76
N TYR A 255 6.45 6.08 10.76
CA TYR A 255 5.38 6.98 11.20
C TYR A 255 4.25 7.01 10.15
N ALA A 256 3.10 6.44 10.47
CA ALA A 256 1.94 6.36 9.58
C ALA A 256 0.95 7.52 9.74
N GLY A 257 1.18 8.41 10.71
CA GLY A 257 0.33 9.57 11.00
C GLY A 257 -0.50 9.42 12.26
N ARG A 258 -1.39 10.39 12.50
CA ARG A 258 -2.37 10.33 13.59
C ARG A 258 -3.43 9.26 13.32
N SER A 259 -3.75 8.48 14.33
CA SER A 259 -4.80 7.46 14.25
C SER A 259 -6.16 8.12 14.05
N SER A 260 -6.80 7.80 12.92
CA SER A 260 -8.15 8.30 12.61
C SER A 260 -9.17 7.80 13.63
N GLN A 261 -9.00 6.59 14.18
CA GLN A 261 -9.88 6.06 15.23
C GLN A 261 -9.68 6.78 16.57
N ALA A 262 -8.42 7.03 16.96
CA ALA A 262 -8.12 7.77 18.18
C ALA A 262 -8.64 9.22 18.08
N THR A 263 -8.46 9.85 16.92
CA THR A 263 -8.95 11.21 16.65
C THR A 263 -10.49 11.27 16.74
N LEU A 264 -11.20 10.27 16.21
CA LEU A 264 -12.67 10.15 16.35
C LEU A 264 -13.11 9.98 17.81
N LEU A 265 -12.24 9.46 18.68
CA LEU A 265 -12.46 9.30 20.12
C LEU A 265 -11.87 10.46 20.95
N GLY A 266 -11.42 11.55 20.31
CA GLY A 266 -10.85 12.72 20.97
C GLY A 266 -9.45 12.53 21.56
N ARG A 267 -8.72 11.50 21.13
CA ARG A 267 -7.35 11.17 21.58
C ARG A 267 -6.31 11.53 20.52
N ASP A 268 -5.13 11.99 20.94
CA ASP A 268 -3.98 12.24 20.06
C ASP A 268 -3.02 11.05 20.13
N GLU A 269 -3.32 9.98 19.38
CA GLU A 269 -2.45 8.80 19.28
C GLU A 269 -1.85 8.70 17.87
N VAL A 270 -0.57 8.35 17.82
CA VAL A 270 0.18 8.11 16.58
C VAL A 270 0.06 6.63 16.20
N THR A 271 -0.13 6.37 14.91
CA THR A 271 0.02 5.04 14.32
C THR A 271 1.44 4.89 13.79
N ILE A 272 2.11 3.84 14.22
CA ILE A 272 3.42 3.40 13.75
C ILE A 272 3.21 2.07 13.03
N GLU A 273 3.70 1.94 11.81
CA GLU A 273 3.71 0.67 11.07
C GLU A 273 5.08 -0.01 11.18
N SER A 274 5.05 -1.34 11.30
CA SER A 274 6.25 -2.17 11.37
C SER A 274 6.67 -2.55 9.96
N LEU A 275 7.88 -2.19 9.53
CA LEU A 275 8.47 -2.63 8.27
C LEU A 275 9.65 -3.54 8.57
N TYR A 276 9.51 -4.83 8.25
CA TYR A 276 10.59 -5.81 8.40
C TYR A 276 11.37 -5.97 7.10
N LEU A 277 12.69 -5.97 7.20
CA LEU A 277 13.63 -6.19 6.10
C LEU A 277 14.26 -7.57 6.25
N SER A 278 14.41 -8.29 5.14
CA SER A 278 15.14 -9.56 5.12
C SER A 278 16.63 -9.36 5.45
N PRO A 279 17.33 -10.38 5.97
CA PRO A 279 18.76 -10.26 6.28
C PRO A 279 19.57 -9.82 5.06
N SER A 280 19.30 -10.41 3.88
CA SER A 280 20.00 -10.06 2.65
C SER A 280 19.80 -8.60 2.22
N LEU A 281 18.61 -8.03 2.45
CA LEU A 281 18.34 -6.63 2.14
C LEU A 281 18.99 -5.70 3.18
N ALA A 282 18.88 -6.03 4.47
CA ALA A 282 19.48 -5.25 5.55
C ALA A 282 21.00 -5.17 5.42
N ASP A 283 21.66 -6.29 5.12
CA ASP A 283 23.10 -6.37 4.88
C ASP A 283 23.52 -5.54 3.65
N GLU A 284 22.72 -5.55 2.58
CA GLU A 284 22.97 -4.72 1.39
C GLU A 284 22.91 -3.23 1.76
N LEU A 285 21.84 -2.81 2.44
CA LEU A 285 21.64 -1.40 2.82
C LEU A 285 22.69 -0.90 3.81
N ALA A 286 23.17 -1.74 4.73
CA ALA A 286 24.22 -1.38 5.68
C ALA A 286 25.58 -1.11 5.00
N ARG A 287 25.82 -1.70 3.82
CA ARG A 287 27.06 -1.53 3.04
C ARG A 287 27.00 -0.35 2.08
N VAL A 288 25.81 0.20 1.82
CA VAL A 288 25.64 1.39 0.99
C VAL A 288 25.80 2.63 1.88
N PRO A 289 26.77 3.52 1.61
CA PRO A 289 26.87 4.77 2.35
C PRO A 289 25.54 5.52 2.26
N ILE A 290 24.99 5.97 3.39
CA ILE A 290 23.75 6.75 3.43
C ILE A 290 24.02 8.07 2.70
N VAL A 291 23.73 8.12 1.40
CA VAL A 291 23.70 9.38 0.66
C VAL A 291 22.42 10.07 1.08
N TYR A 292 22.51 10.98 2.06
CA TYR A 292 21.42 11.88 2.41
C TYR A 292 21.03 12.69 1.17
N ARG A 293 20.01 12.22 0.44
CA ARG A 293 19.33 13.03 -0.57
C ARG A 293 18.42 14.00 0.17
N TYR A 294 18.98 15.12 0.61
CA TYR A 294 18.20 16.26 1.08
C TYR A 294 17.24 16.67 -0.04
N THR A 295 15.94 16.43 0.14
CA THR A 295 14.93 17.23 -0.56
C THR A 295 14.99 18.62 0.03
N ARG A 296 15.12 19.62 -0.85
CA ARG A 296 15.51 21.02 -0.60
C ARG A 296 14.48 21.85 0.20
N GLY A 297 13.99 21.32 1.33
CA GLY A 297 12.99 21.94 2.20
C GLY A 297 13.35 21.93 3.69
N GLU A 298 14.38 21.20 4.11
CA GLU A 298 14.84 21.18 5.50
C GLU A 298 16.21 21.85 5.59
N GLN A 299 16.19 23.18 5.55
CA GLN A 299 17.34 23.99 5.96
C GLN A 299 17.37 23.98 7.49
N LEU A 300 18.02 22.97 8.08
CA LEU A 300 18.40 23.02 9.48
C LEU A 300 19.40 24.17 9.63
N CYS A 301 18.97 25.25 10.29
CA CYS A 301 19.89 26.22 10.88
C CYS A 301 20.85 25.45 11.79
N LEU A 302 22.08 25.26 11.32
CA LEU A 302 23.22 25.08 12.19
C LEU A 302 23.32 26.34 13.05
N MET A 303 22.73 26.30 14.24
CA MET A 303 23.04 27.26 15.30
C MET A 303 24.47 26.94 15.74
N GLU A 304 25.44 27.54 15.04
CA GLU A 304 26.81 27.65 15.52
C GLU A 304 26.80 28.30 16.92
N GLY A 305 27.57 27.69 17.82
CA GLY A 305 27.64 28.06 19.22
C GLY A 305 27.92 29.55 19.42
N ARG A 306 26.99 30.24 20.07
CA ARG A 306 27.28 31.53 20.68
C ARG A 306 27.97 31.31 22.01
N ASN A 307 29.30 31.31 21.97
CA ASN A 307 30.15 31.64 23.11
C ASN A 307 29.70 32.98 23.71
N LYS A 308 29.09 32.95 24.90
CA LYS A 308 28.90 34.17 25.70
C LYS A 308 30.16 34.41 26.51
N TRP A 309 30.95 35.37 26.02
CA TRP A 309 32.05 35.99 26.73
C TRP A 309 31.58 36.64 28.04
N GLN A 310 32.39 36.44 29.08
CA GLN A 310 32.30 37.05 30.40
C GLN A 310 32.36 38.59 30.29
N LYS A 311 31.47 39.29 31.00
CA LYS A 311 31.63 40.71 31.32
C LYS A 311 32.37 40.83 32.64
N THR A 312 33.64 41.21 32.58
CA THR A 312 34.37 41.87 33.66
C THR A 312 33.97 43.34 33.67
N THR A 313 33.49 43.85 34.81
CA THR A 313 33.37 45.29 35.08
C THR A 313 34.06 45.57 36.42
N PHE A 314 35.13 46.35 36.39
CA PHE A 314 35.75 47.00 37.55
C PHE A 314 35.11 48.39 37.77
N PRO A 315 35.19 48.95 38.99
CA PRO A 315 34.30 50.00 39.48
C PRO A 315 34.79 51.41 39.08
N ALA A 316 33.85 52.34 38.94
CA ALA A 316 34.15 53.77 38.85
C ALA A 316 34.02 54.43 40.22
N SER A 317 35.06 55.18 40.55
CA SER A 317 35.25 56.11 41.65
C SER A 317 34.37 57.36 41.55
N SER A 318 34.26 58.03 42.71
CA SER A 318 33.74 59.37 43.04
C SER A 318 32.25 59.60 42.93
#